data_AF-A0A7W6IEH5-F1
#
_entry.id   AF-A0A7W6IEH5-F1
#
_cell.length_a   1.000
_cell.length_b   1.000
_cell.length_c   1.000
_cell.angle_alpha   90.00
_cell.angle_beta   90.00
_cell.angle_gamma   90.00
#
_symmetry.space_group_name_H-M   'P 1'
#
loop_
_entity.id
_entity.type
_entity.pdbx_description
1 polymer ?
#
loop_
_entity_poly.entity_id
_entity_poly.type
_entity_poly.pdbx_seq_one_letter_code
_entity_poly.pdbx_strand_id
1 'polypeptide(L)'
;MTDEAPYSRNTTALSELTGTSISTWSEEWRVECEVRAILAMSKAGRDAFFNGRKDENGKSIDRGAVAIRGVKAAETLKALMEKLQDARSRKA
;
A
#
# COMPACT_ATOMS: atom_id res chain seq x y z
N MET A 1 28.56 -19.37 20.26
CA MET A 1 27.57 -18.34 20.60
C MET A 1 26.89 -17.96 19.31
N THR A 2 25.75 -18.59 19.00
CA THR A 2 25.00 -18.28 17.78
C THR A 2 24.35 -16.92 17.96
N ASP A 3 24.74 -16.00 17.08
CA ASP A 3 24.21 -14.65 16.92
C ASP A 3 22.72 -14.77 16.55
N GLU A 4 21.84 -14.86 17.55
CA GLU A 4 20.40 -14.80 17.32
C GLU A 4 20.08 -13.33 17.04
N ALA A 5 19.91 -13.00 15.75
CA ALA A 5 19.55 -11.65 15.34
C ALA A 5 18.32 -11.17 16.15
N PRO A 6 18.27 -9.89 16.58
CA PRO A 6 17.23 -9.36 17.47
C PRO A 6 15.80 -9.35 16.88
N TYR A 7 15.60 -9.93 15.70
CA TYR A 7 14.33 -9.99 15.00
C TYR A 7 14.04 -11.39 14.46
N SER A 8 12.84 -11.89 14.72
CA SER A 8 12.36 -13.17 14.20
C SER A 8 11.72 -13.01 12.83
N ARG A 9 12.18 -13.80 11.85
CA ARG A 9 11.54 -13.94 10.52
C ARG A 9 10.23 -14.75 10.54
N ASN A 10 9.91 -15.36 11.68
CA ASN A 10 8.69 -16.16 11.86
C ASN A 10 7.51 -15.32 12.37
N THR A 11 7.66 -14.00 12.48
CA THR A 11 6.58 -13.11 12.91
C THR A 11 5.47 -13.09 11.87
N THR A 12 4.22 -13.23 12.31
CA THR A 12 3.02 -13.19 11.46
C THR A 12 2.04 -12.13 11.94
N ALA A 13 1.16 -11.67 11.04
CA ALA A 13 0.08 -10.75 11.33
C ALA A 13 -1.19 -11.16 10.57
N LEU A 14 -2.37 -10.88 11.14
CA LEU A 14 -3.65 -11.13 10.49
C LEU A 14 -3.86 -10.12 9.35
N SER A 15 -3.90 -10.60 8.11
CA SER A 15 -4.20 -9.79 6.93
C SER A 15 -5.66 -9.31 6.97
N GLU A 16 -5.87 -8.01 6.76
CA GLU A 16 -7.20 -7.45 6.56
C GLU A 16 -7.78 -7.77 5.17
N LEU A 17 -6.91 -7.98 4.17
CA LEU A 17 -7.30 -8.28 2.79
C LEU A 17 -7.79 -9.72 2.60
N THR A 18 -7.20 -10.67 3.31
CA THR A 18 -7.52 -12.11 3.18
C THR A 18 -8.19 -12.69 4.42
N GLY A 19 -8.07 -12.05 5.58
CA GLY A 19 -8.52 -12.60 6.86
C GLY A 19 -7.66 -13.75 7.38
N THR A 20 -6.47 -13.97 6.83
CA THR A 20 -5.55 -15.06 7.22
C THR A 20 -4.26 -14.51 7.80
N SER A 21 -3.61 -15.26 8.70
CA SER A 21 -2.28 -14.91 9.19
C SER A 21 -1.24 -15.03 8.07
N ILE A 22 -0.46 -13.98 7.83
CA ILE A 22 0.63 -13.92 6.85
C ILE A 22 1.93 -13.48 7.51
N SER A 23 3.07 -13.87 6.93
CA SER A 23 4.39 -13.47 7.46
C SER A 23 4.61 -11.98 7.28
N THR A 24 5.12 -11.30 8.31
CA THR A 24 5.44 -9.87 8.23
C THR A 24 6.67 -9.57 7.37
N TRP A 25 7.36 -10.61 6.88
CA TRP A 25 8.50 -10.53 5.98
C TRP A 25 8.13 -10.86 4.52
N SER A 26 6.85 -11.13 4.24
CA SER A 26 6.40 -11.49 2.90
C SER A 26 6.02 -10.27 2.05
N GLU A 27 6.01 -10.46 0.74
CA GLU A 27 5.58 -9.41 -0.20
C GLU A 27 4.09 -9.07 -0.01
N GLU A 28 3.26 -10.04 0.37
CA GLU A 28 1.85 -9.81 0.69
C GLU A 28 1.69 -8.82 1.84
N TRP A 29 2.50 -8.95 2.91
CA TRP A 29 2.46 -8.02 4.03
C TRP A 29 3.00 -6.64 3.65
N ARG A 30 4.06 -6.57 2.82
CA ARG A 30 4.57 -5.31 2.29
C ARG A 30 3.49 -4.57 1.49
N VAL A 31 2.79 -5.28 0.60
CA VAL A 31 1.71 -4.73 -0.22
C VAL A 31 0.55 -4.27 0.66
N GLU A 32 0.13 -5.06 1.64
CA GLU A 32 -0.95 -4.65 2.55
C GLU A 32 -0.58 -3.41 3.36
N CYS A 33 0.65 -3.31 3.87
CA CYS A 33 1.15 -2.12 4.55
C CYS A 33 1.11 -0.88 3.65
N GLU A 34 1.53 -1.01 2.39
CA GLU A 34 1.47 0.08 1.41
C GLU A 34 0.02 0.52 1.17
N VAL A 35 -0.90 -0.44 0.97
CA VAL A 35 -2.32 -0.16 0.75
C VAL A 35 -2.96 0.51 1.97
N ARG A 36 -2.62 0.08 3.18
CA ARG A 36 -3.04 0.71 4.45
C ARG A 36 -2.58 2.16 4.53
N ALA A 37 -1.32 2.43 4.16
CA ALA A 37 -0.75 3.77 4.16
C ALA A 37 -1.48 4.69 3.16
N ILE A 38 -1.75 4.20 1.94
CA ILE A 38 -2.49 4.95 0.93
C ILE A 38 -3.91 5.26 1.43
N LEU A 39 -4.60 4.27 2.00
CA LEU A 39 -5.98 4.47 2.47
C LEU A 39 -6.07 5.45 3.65
N ALA A 40 -5.01 5.59 4.45
CA ALA A 40 -4.92 6.57 5.52
C ALA A 40 -4.67 8.02 5.02
N MET A 41 -4.31 8.21 3.76
CA MET A 41 -4.12 9.54 3.18
C MET A 41 -5.46 10.25 2.94
N SER A 42 -5.43 11.59 2.91
CA SER A 42 -6.56 12.38 2.42
C SER A 42 -6.87 12.04 0.95
N LYS A 43 -8.08 12.39 0.48
CA LYS A 43 -8.45 12.20 -0.94
C LYS A 43 -7.42 12.84 -1.89
N ALA A 44 -7.06 14.10 -1.63
CA ALA A 44 -6.06 14.81 -2.42
C ALA A 44 -4.66 14.14 -2.34
N GLY A 45 -4.28 13.61 -1.17
CA GLY A 45 -3.04 12.86 -1.00
C GLY A 45 -3.00 11.58 -1.83
N ARG A 46 -4.12 10.83 -1.87
CA ARG A 46 -4.25 9.64 -2.73
C ARG A 46 -4.19 10.00 -4.21
N ASP A 47 -4.90 11.04 -4.63
CA ASP A 47 -4.89 11.49 -6.01
C ASP A 47 -3.48 11.90 -6.46
N ALA A 48 -2.74 12.62 -5.60
CA ALA A 48 -1.34 12.97 -5.83
C ALA A 48 -0.42 11.74 -5.84
N PHE A 49 -0.64 10.76 -4.96
CA PHE A 49 0.14 9.52 -4.94
C PHE A 49 0.03 8.75 -6.27
N PHE A 50 -1.19 8.59 -6.80
CA PHE A 50 -1.39 7.85 -8.05
C PHE A 50 -0.97 8.64 -9.29
N ASN A 51 -1.34 9.92 -9.37
CA ASN A 51 -1.22 10.72 -10.61
C ASN A 51 -0.02 11.67 -10.62
N GLY A 52 0.58 11.95 -9.46
CA GLY A 52 1.59 12.98 -9.29
C GLY A 52 0.97 14.36 -9.11
N ARG A 53 1.82 15.38 -9.08
CA ARG A 53 1.40 16.79 -8.97
C ARG A 53 2.01 17.60 -10.10
N LYS A 54 1.28 18.62 -10.53
CA LYS A 54 1.74 19.60 -11.51
C LYS A 54 1.71 20.99 -10.89
N ASP A 55 2.62 21.85 -11.33
CA ASP A 55 2.58 23.27 -11.00
C ASP A 55 1.52 24.01 -11.84
N GLU A 56 1.40 25.32 -11.59
CA GLU A 56 0.45 26.20 -12.28
C GLU A 56 0.68 26.27 -13.80
N ASN A 57 1.90 25.95 -14.26
CA ASN A 57 2.28 25.92 -15.67
C ASN A 57 2.16 24.52 -16.29
N GLY A 58 1.62 23.55 -15.55
CA GLY A 58 1.43 22.17 -16.01
C GLY A 58 2.70 21.32 -15.99
N LYS A 59 3.82 21.81 -15.45
CA LYS A 59 5.08 21.06 -15.31
C LYS A 59 4.95 20.09 -14.13
N SER A 60 5.45 18.87 -14.30
CA SER A 60 5.41 17.87 -13.23
C SER A 60 6.30 18.29 -12.07
N ILE A 61 5.72 18.39 -10.88
CA ILE A 61 6.43 18.56 -9.61
C ILE A 61 6.87 17.18 -9.12
N ASP A 62 5.91 16.26 -9.00
CA ASP A 62 6.13 14.88 -8.57
C ASP A 62 5.55 13.91 -9.58
N ARG A 63 6.21 12.77 -9.75
CA ARG A 63 5.69 11.66 -10.54
C ARG A 63 4.85 10.73 -9.65
N GLY A 64 3.62 10.46 -10.06
CA GLY A 64 2.76 9.50 -9.38
C GLY A 64 3.12 8.05 -9.67
N ALA A 65 2.48 7.13 -8.95
CA ALA A 65 2.63 5.69 -9.11
C ALA A 65 2.39 5.23 -10.55
N VAL A 66 1.45 5.84 -11.29
CA VAL A 66 1.20 5.50 -12.71
C VAL A 66 2.45 5.76 -13.56
N ALA A 67 3.10 6.90 -13.36
CA ALA A 67 4.29 7.27 -14.13
C ALA A 67 5.52 6.46 -13.71
N ILE A 68 5.65 6.07 -12.44
CA ILE A 68 6.84 5.37 -11.91
C ILE A 68 6.74 3.86 -12.11
N ARG A 69 5.58 3.28 -11.81
CA ARG A 69 5.36 1.82 -11.73
C ARG A 69 4.57 1.27 -12.92
N GLY A 70 4.01 2.16 -13.75
CA GLY A 70 3.15 1.81 -14.87
C GLY A 70 1.68 1.67 -14.47
N VAL A 71 0.81 1.82 -15.47
CA VAL A 71 -0.65 1.83 -15.31
C VAL A 71 -1.15 0.56 -14.60
N LYS A 72 -0.77 -0.62 -15.08
CA LYS A 72 -1.23 -1.90 -14.54
C LYS A 72 -0.89 -2.08 -13.05
N ALA A 73 0.31 -1.67 -12.63
CA ALA A 73 0.71 -1.76 -11.23
C ALA A 73 -0.08 -0.77 -10.35
N ALA A 74 -0.29 0.45 -10.84
CA ALA A 74 -1.10 1.45 -10.15
C ALA A 74 -2.58 1.02 -10.02
N GLU A 75 -3.16 0.45 -11.07
CA GLU A 75 -4.53 -0.08 -11.04
C GLU A 75 -4.68 -1.25 -10.07
N THR A 76 -3.72 -2.17 -10.06
CA THR A 76 -3.70 -3.29 -9.10
C THR A 76 -3.68 -2.77 -7.67
N LEU A 77 -2.84 -1.77 -7.39
CA LEU A 77 -2.72 -1.17 -6.06
C LEU A 77 -4.00 -0.42 -5.65
N LYS A 78 -4.66 0.26 -6.60
CA LYS A 78 -5.95 0.91 -6.37
C LYS A 78 -7.06 -0.09 -6.06
N ALA A 79 -7.13 -1.20 -6.81
CA ALA A 79 -8.10 -2.26 -6.56
C ALA A 79 -7.92 -2.92 -5.18
N LEU A 80 -6.66 -3.13 -4.75
CA LEU A 80 -6.36 -3.63 -3.41
C LEU A 80 -6.78 -2.64 -2.31
N MET A 81 -6.58 -1.33 -2.54
CA MET A 81 -7.05 -0.28 -1.64
C MET A 81 -8.56 -0.26 -1.50
N GLU A 82 -9.30 -0.34 -2.60
CA GLU A 82 -10.76 -0.43 -2.60
C GLU A 82 -11.22 -1.69 -1.86
N LYS A 83 -10.61 -2.85 -2.12
CA LYS A 83 -10.88 -4.10 -1.40
C LYS A 83 -10.65 -3.97 0.11
N LEU A 84 -9.57 -3.30 0.53
CA LEU A 84 -9.29 -3.06 1.95
C LEU A 84 -10.35 -2.15 2.57
N GLN A 85 -10.74 -1.08 1.87
CA GLN A 85 -11.79 -0.17 2.32
C GLN A 85 -13.11 -0.92 2.54
N ASP A 86 -13.48 -1.80 1.61
CA ASP A 86 -14.68 -2.65 1.74
C ASP A 86 -14.56 -3.66 2.87
N ALA A 87 -13.38 -4.23 3.09
CA ALA A 87 -13.15 -5.15 4.21
C ALA A 87 -13.33 -4.46 5.57
N ARG A 88 -12.94 -3.19 5.67
CA ARG A 88 -13.12 -2.38 6.89
C ARG A 88 -14.56 -1.95 7.09
N SER A 89 -15.28 -1.57 6.03
CA SER A 89 -16.68 -1.17 6.15
C SER A 89 -17.59 -2.32 6.57
N ARG A 90 -17.27 -3.57 6.20
CA ARG A 90 -18.01 -4.77 6.67
C ARG A 90 -17.78 -5.10 8.15
N LYS A 91 -16.72 -4.58 8.77
CA LYS A 91 -16.38 -4.82 10.19
C LYS A 91 -16.89 -3.72 11.13
N ALA A 92 -17.31 -2.59 10.58
CA ALA A 92 -17.85 -1.44 11.32
C ALA A 92 -19.36 -1.59 11.52
#